data_AF-A0A7C6G7I9-F1
#
_entry.id   AF-A0A7C6G7I9-F1
#
_cell.length_a   1.000
_cell.length_b   1.000
_cell.length_c   1.000
_cell.angle_alpha   90.00
_cell.angle_beta   90.00
_cell.angle_gamma   90.00
#
_symmetry.space_group_name_H-M   'P 1'
#
loop_
_entity.id
_entity.type
_entity.pdbx_description
1 polymer ?
#
loop_
_entity_poly.entity_id
_entity_poly.type
_entity_poly.pdbx_seq_one_letter_code
_entity_poly.pdbx_strand_id
1 'polypeptide(L)'
;MAKVEIKIPSPGESITHVELTRWLVADGSVVRKNSEIAELESEKATLMLVADESGRITFKAPEGEMLEVGAVACVIDTSVQPEETGVETEPVAESSNESVPDEHTEEVEVQEMEKPAVKAETTQGTPSEGPAPAYDQVKMTPLAAKMMEENGLSVEDVIQGLRRLRGEDVEAVMTTAGSAAPASLRHPASRESRSERMSSLRRKLSERLVSVKNETAMLTTFNEVDMKPIMDLRKRYQNQFVEKHGIKLGMMSFFLKACALALREYPNVNAMMDGENLVTYDYADISVAVSAPKGLMVPVIRNVESLTLAEIEKAIALVAEKARSGKLSIPEMTGGTFTVTNGGVFGSMMSTPIINPPQSAILGMHNILERPVAVEGQVVIRPMMYVALSYDHRVIDGKDSVSFLVRVKRLLESPLELLFSGSSGEKALLDL
;
A
#
# COMPACT_ATOMS: atom_id res chain seq x y z
N MET A 1 46.06 12.39 -17.55
CA MET A 1 44.83 11.62 -17.86
C MET A 1 43.99 11.61 -16.60
N ALA A 2 42.98 12.47 -16.53
CA ALA A 2 42.20 12.68 -15.31
C ALA A 2 41.06 11.67 -15.24
N LYS A 3 41.35 10.50 -14.67
CA LYS A 3 40.35 9.48 -14.32
C LYS A 3 39.86 9.77 -12.90
N VAL A 4 38.56 9.94 -12.73
CA VAL A 4 37.91 10.17 -11.44
C VAL A 4 37.24 8.87 -11.01
N GLU A 5 37.58 8.40 -9.81
CA GLU A 5 36.95 7.22 -9.22
C GLU A 5 35.69 7.64 -8.46
N ILE A 6 34.55 7.09 -8.86
CA ILE A 6 33.30 7.29 -8.12
C ILE A 6 33.18 6.19 -7.08
N LYS A 7 33.14 6.60 -5.82
CA LYS A 7 33.05 5.70 -4.67
C LYS A 7 31.62 5.57 -4.19
N ILE A 8 31.32 4.43 -3.59
CA ILE A 8 30.04 4.20 -2.93
C ILE A 8 29.86 5.18 -1.76
N PRO A 9 28.82 6.02 -1.76
CA PRO A 9 28.55 6.95 -0.67
C PRO A 9 28.03 6.21 0.57
N SER A 10 28.22 6.79 1.75
CA SER A 10 27.67 6.24 2.99
C SER A 10 26.19 6.61 3.15
N PRO A 11 25.27 5.63 3.22
CA PRO A 11 23.84 5.90 3.43
C PRO A 11 23.45 6.13 4.91
N GLY A 12 24.39 6.04 5.85
CA GLY A 12 24.17 6.32 7.27
C GLY A 12 25.29 5.75 8.16
N GLU A 13 25.43 6.27 9.39
CA GLU A 13 26.54 5.95 10.30
C GLU A 13 26.68 4.44 10.64
N SER A 14 25.62 3.65 10.49
CA SER A 14 25.61 2.22 10.83
C SER A 14 25.62 1.27 9.63
N ILE A 15 25.81 1.74 8.39
CA ILE A 15 25.73 0.91 7.18
C ILE A 15 27.13 0.78 6.56
N THR A 16 27.63 -0.45 6.46
CA THR A 16 28.99 -0.74 5.96
C THR A 16 29.03 -1.25 4.53
N HIS A 17 27.92 -1.77 4.01
CA HIS A 17 27.82 -2.34 2.66
C HIS A 17 26.52 -1.91 1.97
N VAL A 18 26.56 -1.80 0.64
CA VAL A 18 25.40 -1.59 -0.22
C VAL A 18 25.47 -2.52 -1.43
N GLU A 19 24.32 -2.89 -1.98
CA GLU A 19 24.21 -3.67 -3.21
C GLU A 19 24.01 -2.73 -4.40
N LEU A 20 24.75 -2.95 -5.48
CA LEU A 20 24.54 -2.23 -6.73
C LEU A 20 23.35 -2.83 -7.47
N THR A 21 22.17 -2.22 -7.39
CA THR A 21 20.92 -2.78 -7.94
C THR A 21 20.92 -2.74 -9.45
N ARG A 22 21.26 -1.59 -10.03
CA ARG A 22 21.16 -1.37 -11.48
C ARG A 22 21.99 -0.16 -11.93
N TRP A 23 22.59 -0.24 -13.11
CA TRP A 23 23.11 0.93 -13.81
C TRP A 23 22.02 1.64 -14.61
N LEU A 24 21.92 2.96 -14.43
CA LEU A 24 20.95 3.81 -15.14
C LEU A 24 21.49 4.27 -16.50
N VAL A 25 22.80 4.13 -16.70
CA VAL A 25 23.54 4.48 -17.92
C VAL A 25 24.21 3.23 -18.49
N ALA A 26 24.60 3.25 -19.76
CA ALA A 26 25.34 2.14 -20.37
C ALA A 26 26.85 2.23 -20.05
N ASP A 27 27.53 1.08 -19.96
CA ASP A 27 28.99 1.06 -19.80
C ASP A 27 29.66 1.72 -21.02
N GLY A 28 30.63 2.61 -20.77
CA GLY A 28 31.28 3.40 -21.84
C GLY A 28 30.48 4.61 -22.34
N SER A 29 29.32 4.93 -21.77
CA SER A 29 28.55 6.14 -22.13
C SER A 29 29.18 7.42 -21.56
N VAL A 30 28.89 8.56 -22.19
CA VAL A 30 29.31 9.88 -21.68
C VAL A 30 28.23 10.40 -20.75
N VAL A 31 28.57 10.58 -19.48
CA VAL A 31 27.69 11.08 -18.42
C VAL A 31 28.02 12.55 -18.11
N ARG A 32 27.03 13.30 -17.63
CA ARG A 32 27.22 14.70 -17.20
C ARG A 32 27.44 14.74 -15.69
N LYS A 33 28.19 15.73 -15.23
CA LYS A 33 28.28 16.05 -13.80
C LYS A 33 26.88 16.19 -13.20
N ASN A 34 26.70 15.62 -12.01
CA ASN A 34 25.45 15.54 -11.26
C ASN A 34 24.34 14.68 -11.90
N SER A 35 24.61 13.87 -12.92
CA SER A 35 23.62 12.91 -13.43
C SER A 35 23.58 11.64 -12.57
N GLU A 36 22.38 11.07 -12.40
CA GLU A 36 22.19 9.77 -11.76
C GLU A 36 22.71 8.65 -12.66
N ILE A 37 23.64 7.83 -12.16
CA ILE A 37 24.35 6.79 -12.93
C ILE A 37 24.01 5.37 -12.49
N ALA A 38 23.65 5.16 -11.23
CA ALA A 38 23.25 3.85 -10.72
C ALA A 38 22.28 3.95 -9.54
N GLU A 39 21.55 2.87 -9.31
CA GLU A 39 20.71 2.67 -8.14
C GLU A 39 21.43 1.71 -7.17
N LEU A 40 21.59 2.16 -5.92
CA LEU A 40 22.20 1.41 -4.83
C LEU A 40 21.13 1.03 -3.81
N GLU A 41 21.14 -0.20 -3.33
CA GLU A 41 20.20 -0.68 -2.32
C GLU A 41 20.95 -1.08 -1.05
N SER A 42 20.52 -0.52 0.07
CA SER A 42 21.02 -0.86 1.40
C SER A 42 19.95 -1.62 2.20
N GLU A 43 20.30 -2.01 3.43
CA GLU A 43 19.36 -2.62 4.39
C GLU A 43 18.15 -1.78 4.72
N LYS A 44 18.24 -0.46 4.53
CA LYS A 44 17.27 0.49 5.06
C LYS A 44 16.65 1.36 3.99
N ALA A 45 17.34 1.58 2.88
CA ALA A 45 16.90 2.48 1.82
C ALA A 45 17.58 2.19 0.47
N THR A 46 16.91 2.63 -0.59
CA THR A 46 17.48 2.73 -1.94
C THR A 46 18.00 4.15 -2.16
N LEU A 47 19.19 4.31 -2.72
CA LEU A 47 19.87 5.57 -2.97
C LEU A 47 20.33 5.65 -4.43
N MET A 48 20.44 6.86 -4.95
CA MET A 48 20.97 7.10 -6.29
C MET A 48 22.45 7.45 -6.20
N LEU A 49 23.27 6.78 -7.00
CA LEU A 49 24.66 7.13 -7.23
C LEU A 49 24.71 8.21 -8.30
N VAL A 50 25.41 9.30 -8.01
CA VAL A 50 25.51 10.49 -8.87
C VAL A 50 26.93 10.62 -9.41
N ALA A 51 27.10 11.09 -10.64
CA ALA A 51 28.40 11.36 -11.24
C ALA A 51 29.02 12.67 -10.72
N ASP A 52 30.23 12.60 -10.15
CA ASP A 52 30.95 13.79 -9.65
C ASP A 52 31.48 14.71 -10.76
N GLU A 53 31.75 14.14 -11.94
CA GLU A 53 32.31 14.86 -13.09
C GLU A 53 31.70 14.35 -14.41
N SER A 54 31.76 15.19 -15.45
CA SER A 54 31.38 14.79 -16.81
C SER A 54 32.48 13.96 -17.45
N GLY A 55 32.13 12.86 -18.11
CA GLY A 55 33.13 12.03 -18.78
C GLY A 55 32.59 10.67 -19.23
N ARG A 56 33.47 9.85 -19.79
CA ARG A 56 33.12 8.46 -20.16
C ARG A 56 33.15 7.55 -18.93
N ILE A 57 32.03 6.89 -18.63
CA ILE A 57 31.94 5.95 -17.50
C ILE A 57 32.49 4.58 -17.87
N THR A 58 33.17 3.91 -16.93
CA THR A 58 33.58 2.51 -17.04
C THR A 58 33.25 1.78 -15.74
N PHE A 59 32.44 0.72 -15.83
CA PHE A 59 32.00 -0.01 -14.64
C PHE A 59 33.13 -0.86 -14.04
N LYS A 60 33.18 -0.92 -12.71
CA LYS A 60 34.10 -1.78 -11.96
C LYS A 60 33.41 -2.89 -11.17
N ALA A 61 32.09 -2.79 -11.02
CA ALA A 61 31.26 -3.76 -10.33
C ALA A 61 30.04 -4.16 -11.20
N PRO A 62 29.75 -5.46 -11.38
CA PRO A 62 28.49 -5.94 -11.96
C PRO A 62 27.25 -5.61 -11.10
N GLU A 63 26.10 -5.54 -11.77
CA GLU A 63 24.79 -5.45 -11.09
C GLU A 63 24.55 -6.67 -10.17
N GLY A 64 24.02 -6.42 -8.97
CA GLY A 64 23.77 -7.41 -7.93
C GLY A 64 24.97 -7.75 -7.03
N GLU A 65 26.09 -7.04 -7.18
CA GLU A 65 27.27 -7.18 -6.31
C GLU A 65 27.14 -6.34 -5.02
N MET A 66 27.59 -6.89 -3.89
CA MET A 66 27.70 -6.19 -2.61
C MET A 66 29.05 -5.48 -2.53
N LEU A 67 29.01 -4.16 -2.38
CA LEU A 67 30.18 -3.29 -2.31
C LEU A 67 30.26 -2.64 -0.92
N GLU A 68 31.48 -2.53 -0.39
CA GLU A 68 31.74 -1.78 0.84
C GLU A 68 31.57 -0.26 0.59
N VAL A 69 31.10 0.45 1.61
CA VAL A 69 31.07 1.93 1.57
C VAL A 69 32.49 2.45 1.37
N GLY A 70 32.68 3.31 0.37
CA GLY A 70 34.00 3.80 -0.05
C GLY A 70 34.71 2.97 -1.13
N ALA A 71 34.17 1.81 -1.52
CA ALA A 71 34.66 1.04 -2.67
C ALA A 71 34.39 1.77 -3.98
N VAL A 72 35.24 1.56 -5.00
CA VAL A 72 35.11 2.19 -6.31
C VAL A 72 34.05 1.47 -7.14
N ALA A 73 32.94 2.15 -7.43
CA ALA A 73 31.84 1.59 -8.22
C ALA A 73 32.12 1.68 -9.73
N CYS A 74 32.64 2.83 -10.18
CA CYS A 74 33.00 3.09 -11.57
C CYS A 74 34.10 4.15 -11.68
N VAL A 75 34.71 4.23 -12.85
CA VAL A 75 35.71 5.24 -13.18
C VAL A 75 35.18 6.12 -14.30
N ILE A 76 35.25 7.44 -14.13
CA ILE A 76 34.88 8.44 -15.14
C ILE A 76 36.17 8.99 -15.75
N ASP A 77 36.33 8.82 -17.06
CA ASP A 77 37.42 9.45 -17.82
C ASP A 77 37.00 10.84 -18.30
N THR A 78 37.54 11.88 -17.66
CA THR A 78 37.23 13.29 -17.95
C THR A 78 37.95 13.83 -19.19
N SER A 79 38.79 13.02 -19.85
CA SER A 79 39.41 13.39 -21.13
C SER A 79 38.42 13.39 -22.30
N VAL A 80 37.23 12.80 -22.11
CA VAL A 80 36.15 12.75 -23.08
C VAL A 80 35.02 13.65 -22.57
N GLN A 81 35.02 14.91 -22.96
CA GLN A 81 33.91 15.82 -22.69
C GLN A 81 32.74 15.50 -23.65
N PRO A 82 31.48 15.67 -23.21
CA PRO A 82 30.34 15.61 -24.11
C PRO A 82 30.52 16.66 -25.21
N GLU A 83 30.43 16.25 -26.48
CA GLU A 83 30.32 17.20 -27.59
C GLU A 83 29.02 17.99 -27.42
N GLU A 84 29.12 19.32 -27.46
CA GLU A 84 27.98 20.20 -27.70
C GLU A 84 27.48 19.93 -29.13
N THR A 85 26.54 19.00 -29.28
CA THR A 85 25.60 19.04 -30.40
C THR A 85 24.36 19.77 -29.93
N GLY A 86 24.28 21.03 -30.35
CA GLY A 86 23.02 21.74 -30.39
C GLY A 86 22.01 20.95 -31.20
N VAL A 87 20.83 20.73 -30.60
CA VAL A 87 19.60 20.77 -31.38
C VAL A 87 19.16 22.23 -31.33
N GLU A 88 19.59 22.99 -32.33
CA GLU A 88 18.92 24.24 -32.70
C GLU A 88 17.50 23.90 -33.16
N THR A 89 16.51 24.43 -32.47
CA THR A 89 15.37 25.04 -33.15
C THR A 89 15.43 26.52 -32.82
N GLU A 90 15.59 27.32 -33.87
CA GLU A 90 15.99 28.72 -33.92
C GLU A 90 15.23 29.69 -32.99
N PRO A 91 15.88 30.82 -32.63
CA PRO A 91 15.28 31.94 -31.93
C PRO A 91 14.64 32.94 -32.91
N VAL A 92 13.49 33.52 -32.54
CA VAL A 92 13.06 34.83 -33.06
C VAL A 92 13.29 35.87 -31.98
N ALA A 93 14.01 36.91 -32.38
CA ALA A 93 14.56 37.98 -31.56
C ALA A 93 13.52 38.99 -31.05
N GLU A 94 13.86 39.53 -29.87
CA GLU A 94 13.71 40.91 -29.38
C GLU A 94 12.33 41.60 -29.41
N SER A 95 11.82 41.88 -28.20
CA SER A 95 11.86 43.26 -27.70
C SER A 95 11.86 43.29 -26.17
N SER A 96 12.79 44.07 -25.64
CA SER A 96 12.83 44.55 -24.27
C SER A 96 11.86 45.73 -24.11
N ASN A 97 11.04 45.74 -23.07
CA ASN A 97 11.02 46.87 -22.15
C ASN A 97 10.44 46.51 -20.78
N GLU A 98 10.94 47.25 -19.81
CA GLU A 98 10.89 47.15 -18.36
C GLU A 98 9.56 47.63 -17.75
N SER A 99 9.22 47.11 -16.55
CA SER A 99 8.57 47.75 -15.37
C SER A 99 7.44 46.95 -14.67
N VAL A 100 7.63 46.76 -13.37
CA VAL A 100 6.67 46.36 -12.29
C VAL A 100 5.89 47.62 -11.83
N PRO A 101 4.84 47.62 -10.96
CA PRO A 101 4.02 46.55 -10.35
C PRO A 101 2.47 46.85 -10.27
N ASP A 102 1.74 45.94 -9.59
CA ASP A 102 0.56 46.11 -8.72
C ASP A 102 -0.92 45.89 -9.16
N GLU A 103 -1.59 45.10 -8.29
CA GLU A 103 -2.99 45.06 -7.81
C GLU A 103 -4.24 45.29 -8.70
N HIS A 104 -5.11 44.27 -8.79
CA HIS A 104 -6.55 44.21 -8.35
C HIS A 104 -7.20 42.93 -8.95
N THR A 105 -7.78 42.01 -8.17
CA THR A 105 -9.14 41.97 -7.59
C THR A 105 -10.28 42.03 -8.62
N GLU A 106 -10.99 40.90 -8.77
CA GLU A 106 -12.45 40.70 -9.02
C GLU A 106 -12.64 39.25 -9.55
N GLU A 107 -13.20 38.31 -8.77
CA GLU A 107 -14.63 37.98 -8.67
C GLU A 107 -15.33 37.77 -10.02
N VAL A 108 -15.65 36.52 -10.38
CA VAL A 108 -16.93 36.18 -11.02
C VAL A 108 -17.45 34.83 -10.51
N GLU A 109 -18.73 34.89 -10.20
CA GLU A 109 -19.65 33.97 -9.56
C GLU A 109 -20.22 32.88 -10.51
N VAL A 110 -20.45 31.70 -9.94
CA VAL A 110 -21.49 30.67 -10.16
C VAL A 110 -22.25 30.64 -11.49
N GLN A 111 -22.25 29.48 -12.16
CA GLN A 111 -23.47 28.91 -12.76
C GLN A 111 -23.56 27.38 -12.59
N GLU A 112 -24.61 27.00 -11.86
CA GLU A 112 -25.19 25.68 -11.67
C GLU A 112 -26.20 25.39 -12.80
N MET A 113 -26.22 24.17 -13.36
CA MET A 113 -27.41 23.65 -14.04
C MET A 113 -27.41 22.11 -14.12
N GLU A 114 -28.23 21.54 -13.24
CA GLU A 114 -29.25 20.50 -13.43
C GLU A 114 -29.01 19.22 -14.26
N LYS A 115 -29.34 18.11 -13.58
CA LYS A 115 -29.72 16.79 -14.10
C LYS A 115 -31.00 16.84 -14.95
N PRO A 116 -31.27 15.75 -15.69
CA PRO A 116 -32.58 15.11 -15.55
C PRO A 116 -32.48 13.61 -15.25
N ALA A 117 -33.39 13.17 -14.39
CA ALA A 117 -33.77 11.78 -14.17
C ALA A 117 -35.03 11.46 -14.99
N VAL A 118 -35.15 10.27 -15.60
CA VAL A 118 -36.44 9.58 -15.80
C VAL A 118 -36.28 8.05 -15.89
N LYS A 119 -36.97 7.40 -14.94
CA LYS A 119 -37.73 6.13 -14.89
C LYS A 119 -37.19 4.75 -15.31
N ALA A 120 -37.61 3.83 -14.44
CA ALA A 120 -37.66 2.38 -14.52
C ALA A 120 -38.69 1.84 -15.52
N GLU A 121 -38.41 0.64 -16.03
CA GLU A 121 -39.42 -0.41 -16.22
C GLU A 121 -38.78 -1.81 -16.18
N THR A 122 -39.59 -2.77 -15.78
CA THR A 122 -39.25 -4.11 -15.28
C THR A 122 -39.64 -5.17 -16.32
N THR A 123 -38.81 -6.20 -16.57
CA THR A 123 -39.29 -7.56 -16.90
C THR A 123 -38.20 -8.62 -16.66
N GLN A 124 -38.68 -9.82 -16.30
CA GLN A 124 -38.01 -10.97 -15.67
C GLN A 124 -37.27 -11.90 -16.65
N GLY A 125 -36.33 -12.73 -16.12
CA GLY A 125 -36.09 -14.10 -16.60
C GLY A 125 -34.67 -14.47 -17.06
N THR A 126 -33.86 -14.99 -16.13
CA THR A 126 -32.52 -15.65 -16.21
C THR A 126 -32.42 -16.87 -17.17
N PRO A 127 -31.21 -17.37 -17.58
CA PRO A 127 -30.03 -17.58 -16.72
C PRO A 127 -28.61 -17.27 -17.27
N SER A 128 -27.82 -16.65 -16.38
CA SER A 128 -26.39 -16.89 -16.07
C SER A 128 -25.46 -17.52 -17.13
N GLU A 129 -24.58 -16.68 -17.70
CA GLU A 129 -23.19 -17.03 -18.03
C GLU A 129 -22.26 -15.98 -17.39
N GLY A 130 -21.05 -16.42 -17.02
CA GLY A 130 -20.11 -15.71 -16.14
C GLY A 130 -19.57 -14.37 -16.68
N PRO A 131 -18.68 -13.71 -15.93
CA PRO A 131 -18.24 -12.35 -16.27
C PRO A 131 -17.47 -12.35 -17.59
N ALA A 132 -18.07 -11.74 -18.62
CA ALA A 132 -17.42 -11.45 -19.89
C ALA A 132 -16.25 -10.47 -19.70
N PRO A 133 -15.15 -10.59 -20.48
CA PRO A 133 -14.06 -9.61 -20.43
C PRO A 133 -14.53 -8.23 -20.90
N ALA A 134 -13.90 -7.18 -20.39
CA ALA A 134 -14.21 -5.80 -20.72
C ALA A 134 -13.81 -5.44 -22.18
N TYR A 135 -14.72 -5.66 -23.13
CA TYR A 135 -14.60 -5.16 -24.51
C TYR A 135 -15.42 -3.90 -24.79
N ASP A 136 -16.04 -3.31 -23.76
CA ASP A 136 -16.91 -2.11 -23.85
C ASP A 136 -16.22 -0.83 -24.37
N GLN A 137 -14.92 -0.85 -24.67
CA GLN A 137 -14.16 0.31 -25.14
C GLN A 137 -13.65 0.20 -26.59
N VAL A 138 -14.01 -0.86 -27.33
CA VAL A 138 -13.56 -1.02 -28.72
C VAL A 138 -14.37 -0.11 -29.64
N LYS A 139 -13.72 0.91 -30.22
CA LYS A 139 -14.36 1.80 -31.19
C LYS A 139 -14.40 1.12 -32.56
N MET A 140 -15.60 0.82 -33.04
CA MET A 140 -15.82 0.16 -34.33
C MET A 140 -16.25 1.15 -35.41
N THR A 141 -15.72 1.00 -36.63
CA THR A 141 -16.20 1.77 -37.80
C THR A 141 -17.44 1.10 -38.42
N PRO A 142 -18.38 1.86 -39.02
CA PRO A 142 -19.61 1.28 -39.61
C PRO A 142 -19.34 0.22 -40.69
N LEU A 143 -18.24 0.38 -41.44
CA LEU A 143 -17.81 -0.59 -42.46
C LEU A 143 -17.33 -1.91 -41.81
N ALA A 144 -16.52 -1.82 -40.75
CA ALA A 144 -16.05 -3.00 -40.02
C ALA A 144 -17.21 -3.76 -39.37
N ALA A 145 -18.21 -3.05 -38.84
CA ALA A 145 -19.42 -3.66 -38.28
C ALA A 145 -20.17 -4.51 -39.31
N LYS A 146 -20.39 -3.94 -40.50
CA LYS A 146 -21.09 -4.62 -41.58
C LYS A 146 -20.31 -5.84 -42.11
N MET A 147 -18.99 -5.70 -42.26
CA MET A 147 -18.13 -6.80 -42.71
C MET A 147 -18.08 -7.96 -41.70
N MET A 148 -18.09 -7.67 -40.39
CA MET A 148 -18.14 -8.71 -39.36
C MET A 148 -19.48 -9.44 -39.36
N GLU A 149 -20.59 -8.71 -39.51
CA GLU A 149 -21.94 -9.30 -39.58
C GLU A 149 -22.13 -10.18 -40.83
N GLU A 150 -21.69 -9.72 -42.00
CA GLU A 150 -21.78 -10.47 -43.26
C GLU A 150 -20.97 -11.78 -43.23
N ASN A 151 -19.89 -11.84 -42.43
CA ASN A 151 -18.98 -12.98 -42.37
C ASN A 151 -19.06 -13.77 -41.05
N GLY A 152 -19.98 -13.43 -40.16
CA GLY A 152 -20.19 -14.11 -38.88
C GLY A 152 -18.99 -14.04 -37.93
N LEU A 153 -18.19 -12.98 -38.00
CA LEU A 153 -16.98 -12.78 -37.17
C LEU A 153 -17.31 -12.05 -35.88
N SER A 154 -16.74 -12.50 -34.76
CA SER A 154 -16.87 -11.81 -33.46
C SER A 154 -15.73 -10.82 -33.24
N VAL A 155 -15.93 -9.86 -32.33
CA VAL A 155 -14.91 -8.88 -31.92
C VAL A 155 -13.67 -9.57 -31.35
N GLU A 156 -13.83 -10.74 -30.71
CA GLU A 156 -12.74 -11.58 -30.19
C GLU A 156 -11.85 -12.12 -31.32
N ASP A 157 -12.44 -12.47 -32.47
CA ASP A 157 -11.72 -13.08 -33.60
C ASP A 157 -10.78 -12.09 -34.31
N VAL A 158 -11.00 -10.78 -34.11
CA VAL A 158 -10.31 -9.71 -34.85
C VAL A 158 -9.26 -8.97 -34.02
N ILE A 159 -9.28 -9.08 -32.68
CA ILE A 159 -8.39 -8.29 -31.83
C ILE A 159 -7.05 -8.99 -31.61
N GLN A 160 -6.00 -8.41 -32.18
CA GLN A 160 -4.62 -8.53 -31.68
C GLN A 160 -4.08 -7.14 -31.34
N GLY A 161 -4.17 -6.73 -30.07
CA GLY A 161 -3.55 -5.50 -29.58
C GLY A 161 -4.15 -4.17 -30.08
N LEU A 162 -5.24 -4.20 -30.87
CA LEU A 162 -5.87 -3.02 -31.45
C LEU A 162 -7.05 -2.54 -30.61
N ARG A 163 -7.07 -1.24 -30.25
CA ARG A 163 -8.18 -0.59 -29.53
C ARG A 163 -9.30 -0.03 -30.44
N ARG A 164 -9.09 -0.02 -31.76
CA ARG A 164 -10.04 0.50 -32.76
C ARG A 164 -10.05 -0.41 -33.98
N LEU A 165 -11.24 -0.83 -34.41
CA LEU A 165 -11.46 -1.75 -35.54
C LEU A 165 -11.77 -0.99 -36.84
N ARG A 166 -10.99 -1.24 -37.88
CA ARG A 166 -11.16 -0.77 -39.26
C ARG A 166 -11.53 -1.93 -40.18
N GLY A 167 -12.04 -1.62 -41.37
CA GLY A 167 -12.38 -2.65 -42.37
C GLY A 167 -11.17 -3.51 -42.78
N GLU A 168 -9.99 -2.89 -42.85
CA GLU A 168 -8.71 -3.57 -43.15
C GLU A 168 -8.37 -4.67 -42.13
N ASP A 169 -8.72 -4.46 -40.85
CA ASP A 169 -8.45 -5.44 -39.78
C ASP A 169 -9.34 -6.68 -39.96
N VAL A 170 -10.60 -6.47 -40.36
CA VAL A 170 -11.56 -7.56 -40.65
C VAL A 170 -11.13 -8.33 -41.89
N GLU A 171 -10.65 -7.63 -42.93
CA GLU A 171 -10.18 -8.23 -44.17
C GLU A 171 -8.90 -9.07 -43.98
N ALA A 172 -7.98 -8.63 -43.12
CA ALA A 172 -6.79 -9.38 -42.72
C ALA A 172 -7.16 -10.71 -42.01
N VAL A 173 -8.18 -10.69 -41.17
CA VAL A 173 -8.67 -11.90 -40.49
C VAL A 173 -9.37 -12.82 -41.48
N MET A 174 -10.18 -12.29 -42.40
CA MET A 174 -10.81 -13.11 -43.45
C MET A 174 -9.80 -13.79 -44.38
N THR A 175 -8.72 -13.09 -44.76
CA THR A 175 -7.63 -13.69 -45.55
C THR A 175 -6.88 -14.77 -44.78
N THR A 176 -6.78 -14.65 -43.46
CA THR A 176 -6.13 -15.64 -42.59
C THR A 176 -7.07 -16.82 -42.26
N ALA A 177 -8.37 -16.56 -42.12
CA ALA A 177 -9.42 -17.52 -41.78
C ALA A 177 -9.86 -18.40 -42.95
N GLY A 178 -9.56 -18.01 -44.19
CA GLY A 178 -9.82 -18.82 -45.40
C GLY A 178 -9.08 -20.17 -45.47
N SER A 179 -8.22 -20.49 -44.49
CA SER A 179 -7.42 -21.73 -44.49
C SER A 179 -7.54 -22.61 -43.22
N ALA A 180 -8.50 -22.38 -42.31
CA ALA A 180 -8.70 -23.30 -41.19
C ALA A 180 -10.13 -23.29 -40.65
N ALA A 181 -10.75 -24.48 -40.61
CA ALA A 181 -11.98 -24.77 -39.86
C ALA A 181 -11.81 -24.38 -38.37
N PRO A 182 -12.90 -24.11 -37.61
CA PRO A 182 -12.83 -23.54 -36.28
C PRO A 182 -12.29 -24.57 -35.27
N ALA A 183 -10.97 -24.68 -35.20
CA ALA A 183 -10.29 -25.26 -34.06
C ALA A 183 -10.40 -24.25 -32.92
N SER A 184 -10.97 -24.70 -31.80
CA SER A 184 -11.14 -23.92 -30.57
C SER A 184 -9.98 -22.96 -30.31
N LEU A 185 -10.30 -21.69 -30.03
CA LEU A 185 -9.39 -20.63 -29.54
C LEU A 185 -8.80 -20.96 -28.15
N ARG A 186 -8.17 -22.12 -28.00
CA ARG A 186 -7.33 -22.44 -26.86
C ARG A 186 -5.92 -22.01 -27.21
N HIS A 187 -5.55 -20.81 -26.76
CA HIS A 187 -4.15 -20.42 -26.74
C HIS A 187 -3.35 -21.53 -26.04
N PRO A 188 -2.30 -22.10 -26.67
CA PRO A 188 -1.50 -23.13 -26.04
C PRO A 188 -0.90 -22.57 -24.75
N ALA A 189 -1.19 -23.21 -23.61
CA ALA A 189 -0.62 -22.82 -22.32
C ALA A 189 0.90 -23.02 -22.37
N SER A 190 1.65 -21.92 -22.22
CA SER A 190 3.12 -21.97 -22.15
C SER A 190 3.57 -22.75 -20.92
N ARG A 191 4.63 -23.56 -21.09
CA ARG A 191 5.34 -24.26 -20.01
C ARG A 191 6.67 -23.57 -19.65
N GLU A 192 6.91 -22.38 -20.20
CA GLU A 192 8.12 -21.63 -19.90
C GLU A 192 8.13 -21.18 -18.43
N SER A 193 9.23 -21.46 -17.75
CA SER A 193 9.49 -20.95 -16.41
C SER A 193 10.55 -19.86 -16.49
N ARG A 194 10.36 -18.78 -15.72
CA ARG A 194 11.33 -17.70 -15.55
C ARG A 194 11.88 -17.75 -14.13
N SER A 195 13.19 -17.63 -14.01
CA SER A 195 13.89 -17.54 -12.73
C SER A 195 14.61 -16.20 -12.66
N GLU A 196 14.40 -15.46 -11.58
CA GLU A 196 15.02 -14.16 -11.34
C GLU A 196 15.56 -14.09 -9.92
N ARG A 197 16.66 -13.37 -9.74
CA ARG A 197 17.20 -13.11 -8.41
C ARG A 197 16.31 -12.12 -7.67
N MET A 198 15.93 -12.45 -6.43
CA MET A 198 15.18 -11.52 -5.57
C MET A 198 16.01 -10.29 -5.22
N SER A 199 15.35 -9.13 -5.10
CA SER A 199 15.97 -7.91 -4.58
C SER A 199 16.56 -8.13 -3.18
N SER A 200 17.53 -7.30 -2.80
CA SER A 200 18.20 -7.43 -1.51
C SER A 200 17.22 -7.19 -0.35
N LEU A 201 16.32 -6.21 -0.48
CA LEU A 201 15.26 -5.93 0.50
C LEU A 201 14.33 -7.13 0.68
N ARG A 202 13.94 -7.79 -0.42
CA ARG A 202 13.05 -8.96 -0.35
C ARG A 202 13.73 -10.15 0.33
N ARG A 203 15.03 -10.36 0.08
CA ARG A 203 15.83 -11.40 0.76
C ARG A 203 15.90 -11.16 2.27
N LYS A 204 16.24 -9.95 2.71
CA LYS A 204 16.33 -9.60 4.14
C LYS A 204 14.97 -9.69 4.85
N LEU A 205 13.90 -9.25 4.19
CA LEU A 205 12.55 -9.43 4.69
C LEU A 205 12.21 -10.92 4.86
N SER A 206 12.56 -11.75 3.88
CA SER A 206 12.34 -13.19 3.94
C SER A 206 13.09 -13.85 5.10
N GLU A 207 14.37 -13.52 5.28
CA GLU A 207 15.20 -14.00 6.40
C GLU A 207 14.58 -13.60 7.74
N ARG A 208 14.18 -12.32 7.89
CA ARG A 208 13.52 -11.82 9.09
C ARG A 208 12.22 -12.57 9.38
N LEU A 209 11.35 -12.77 8.38
CA LEU A 209 10.06 -13.46 8.56
C LEU A 209 10.24 -14.92 9.00
N VAL A 210 11.26 -15.60 8.48
CA VAL A 210 11.59 -16.98 8.90
C VAL A 210 12.15 -16.99 10.33
N SER A 211 13.02 -16.05 10.67
CA SER A 211 13.54 -15.87 12.04
C SER A 211 12.41 -15.69 13.05
N VAL A 212 11.43 -14.81 12.79
CA VAL A 212 10.26 -14.63 13.70
C VAL A 212 9.58 -15.95 13.99
N LYS A 213 9.32 -16.75 12.94
CA LYS A 213 8.59 -18.01 13.06
C LYS A 213 9.37 -19.07 13.86
N ASN A 214 10.70 -19.06 13.75
CA ASN A 214 11.56 -20.03 14.43
C ASN A 214 11.90 -19.60 15.86
N GLU A 215 11.96 -18.29 16.12
CA GLU A 215 12.39 -17.74 17.41
C GLU A 215 11.23 -17.50 18.37
N THR A 216 10.00 -17.37 17.89
CA THR A 216 8.81 -17.15 18.74
C THR A 216 8.00 -18.43 18.93
N ALA A 217 7.35 -18.59 20.09
CA ALA A 217 6.34 -19.62 20.29
C ALA A 217 4.97 -19.08 19.84
N MET A 218 4.86 -18.74 18.55
CA MET A 218 3.71 -18.00 18.03
C MET A 218 2.44 -18.86 17.97
N LEU A 219 1.40 -18.43 18.68
CA LEU A 219 0.04 -18.95 18.57
C LEU A 219 -0.91 -17.88 18.03
N THR A 220 -2.13 -18.26 17.67
CA THR A 220 -3.18 -17.32 17.25
C THR A 220 -4.51 -17.71 17.86
N THR A 221 -5.20 -16.73 18.44
CA THR A 221 -6.59 -16.86 18.89
C THR A 221 -7.50 -15.96 18.06
N PHE A 222 -8.77 -16.31 17.97
CA PHE A 222 -9.74 -15.67 17.08
C PHE A 222 -11.02 -15.31 17.82
N ASN A 223 -11.61 -14.18 17.44
CA ASN A 223 -12.96 -13.80 17.81
C ASN A 223 -13.67 -13.21 16.59
N GLU A 224 -14.99 -13.20 16.65
CA GLU A 224 -15.81 -12.39 15.75
C GLU A 224 -16.33 -11.16 16.49
N VAL A 225 -16.56 -10.05 15.77
CA VAL A 225 -17.04 -8.78 16.31
C VAL A 225 -18.26 -8.34 15.51
N ASP A 226 -19.36 -8.01 16.18
CA ASP A 226 -20.50 -7.33 15.57
C ASP A 226 -20.14 -5.85 15.36
N MET A 227 -19.97 -5.46 14.10
CA MET A 227 -19.57 -4.11 13.72
C MET A 227 -20.76 -3.15 13.66
N LYS A 228 -22.01 -3.63 13.82
CA LYS A 228 -23.22 -2.81 13.70
C LYS A 228 -23.20 -1.57 14.62
N PRO A 229 -22.82 -1.67 15.91
CA PRO A 229 -22.81 -0.51 16.81
C PRO A 229 -21.90 0.62 16.32
N ILE A 230 -20.68 0.32 15.87
CA ILE A 230 -19.75 1.31 15.32
C ILE A 230 -20.27 1.87 14.00
N MET A 231 -20.79 1.01 13.12
CA MET A 231 -21.33 1.43 11.82
C MET A 231 -22.54 2.37 11.98
N ASP A 232 -23.44 2.08 12.92
CA ASP A 232 -24.61 2.91 13.23
C ASP A 232 -24.18 4.26 13.83
N LEU A 233 -23.23 4.25 14.78
CA LEU A 233 -22.67 5.47 15.37
C LEU A 233 -22.06 6.36 14.29
N ARG A 234 -21.23 5.76 13.44
CA ARG A 234 -20.57 6.46 12.33
C ARG A 234 -21.60 7.02 11.38
N LYS A 235 -22.60 6.24 10.95
CA LYS A 235 -23.67 6.71 10.06
C LYS A 235 -24.41 7.93 10.64
N ARG A 236 -24.64 7.95 11.96
CA ARG A 236 -25.33 9.07 12.63
C ARG A 236 -24.48 10.34 12.73
N TYR A 237 -23.18 10.21 13.01
CA TYR A 237 -22.33 11.37 13.37
C TYR A 237 -21.24 11.71 12.36
N GLN A 238 -21.09 10.97 11.25
CA GLN A 238 -20.02 11.17 10.26
C GLN A 238 -19.92 12.62 9.78
N ASN A 239 -21.06 13.24 9.43
CA ASN A 239 -21.07 14.60 8.87
C ASN A 239 -20.64 15.63 9.92
N GLN A 240 -21.19 15.58 11.13
CA GLN A 240 -20.81 16.46 12.24
C GLN A 240 -19.34 16.27 12.63
N PHE A 241 -18.85 15.03 12.59
CA PHE A 241 -17.45 14.74 12.88
C PHE A 241 -16.51 15.35 11.83
N VAL A 242 -16.86 15.23 10.55
CA VAL A 242 -16.09 15.85 9.45
C VAL A 242 -16.13 17.37 9.55
N GLU A 243 -17.30 17.97 9.79
CA GLU A 243 -17.45 19.42 9.97
C GLU A 243 -16.60 19.95 11.13
N LYS A 244 -16.59 19.24 12.26
CA LYS A 244 -15.85 19.67 13.46
C LYS A 244 -14.34 19.43 13.35
N HIS A 245 -13.92 18.31 12.77
CA HIS A 245 -12.52 17.86 12.85
C HIS A 245 -11.75 17.92 11.53
N GLY A 246 -12.43 18.14 10.40
CA GLY A 246 -11.84 18.18 9.05
C GLY A 246 -11.39 16.82 8.51
N ILE A 247 -11.79 15.72 9.16
CA ILE A 247 -11.37 14.36 8.78
C ILE A 247 -12.53 13.37 8.93
N LYS A 248 -12.55 12.34 8.09
CA LYS A 248 -13.56 11.28 8.18
C LYS A 248 -13.28 10.40 9.40
N LEU A 249 -14.33 10.13 10.19
CA LEU A 249 -14.32 9.06 11.17
C LEU A 249 -14.11 7.70 10.47
N GLY A 250 -12.97 7.06 10.72
CA GLY A 250 -12.64 5.74 10.20
C GLY A 250 -12.99 4.63 11.19
N MET A 251 -12.76 3.38 10.78
CA MET A 251 -12.89 2.23 11.69
C MET A 251 -11.62 2.06 12.52
N MET A 252 -10.46 2.38 11.94
CA MET A 252 -9.16 2.15 12.57
C MET A 252 -9.01 2.90 13.90
N SER A 253 -9.54 4.12 14.03
CA SER A 253 -9.47 4.82 15.32
C SER A 253 -10.15 4.07 16.46
N PHE A 254 -11.26 3.38 16.19
CA PHE A 254 -11.95 2.58 17.20
C PHE A 254 -11.10 1.38 17.63
N PHE A 255 -10.50 0.68 16.67
CA PHE A 255 -9.61 -0.46 16.96
C PHE A 255 -8.36 -0.04 17.72
N LEU A 256 -7.69 1.03 17.28
CA LEU A 256 -6.50 1.54 17.96
C LEU A 256 -6.83 1.97 19.39
N LYS A 257 -7.94 2.69 19.59
CA LYS A 257 -8.37 3.10 20.93
C LYS A 257 -8.74 1.90 21.80
N ALA A 258 -9.46 0.91 21.25
CA ALA A 258 -9.84 -0.31 21.97
C ALA A 258 -8.61 -1.12 22.38
N CYS A 259 -7.64 -1.29 21.48
CA CYS A 259 -6.36 -1.92 21.78
C CYS A 259 -5.60 -1.16 22.87
N ALA A 260 -5.47 0.16 22.76
CA ALA A 260 -4.75 0.96 23.75
C ALA A 260 -5.35 0.84 25.17
N LEU A 261 -6.69 0.81 25.29
CA LEU A 261 -7.36 0.57 26.58
C LEU A 261 -7.12 -0.86 27.08
N ALA A 262 -7.28 -1.86 26.21
CA ALA A 262 -7.07 -3.26 26.59
C ALA A 262 -5.60 -3.54 26.97
N LEU A 263 -4.63 -2.92 26.31
CA LEU A 263 -3.20 -3.08 26.63
C LEU A 263 -2.87 -2.62 28.06
N ARG A 264 -3.59 -1.62 28.59
CA ARG A 264 -3.45 -1.17 29.99
C ARG A 264 -4.00 -2.20 30.98
N GLU A 265 -5.03 -2.94 30.61
CA GLU A 265 -5.64 -3.99 31.44
C GLU A 265 -4.81 -5.30 31.37
N TYR A 266 -4.09 -5.53 30.27
CA TYR A 266 -3.29 -6.73 30.01
C TYR A 266 -1.84 -6.37 29.63
N PRO A 267 -1.01 -5.94 30.60
CA PRO A 267 0.33 -5.39 30.35
C PRO A 267 1.29 -6.38 29.67
N ASN A 268 1.11 -7.69 29.89
CA ASN A 268 1.92 -8.73 29.22
C ASN A 268 1.72 -8.70 27.69
N VAL A 269 0.53 -8.32 27.20
CA VAL A 269 0.27 -8.19 25.76
C VAL A 269 1.02 -7.02 25.15
N ASN A 270 1.29 -5.99 25.95
CA ASN A 270 2.09 -4.84 25.58
C ASN A 270 3.59 -5.02 25.85
N ALA A 271 4.05 -6.21 26.27
CA ALA A 271 5.44 -6.45 26.67
C ALA A 271 6.31 -7.00 25.53
N MET A 272 7.63 -6.96 25.68
CA MET A 272 8.59 -7.61 24.77
C MET A 272 9.71 -8.31 25.54
N MET A 273 10.29 -9.35 24.93
CA MET A 273 11.51 -9.98 25.44
C MET A 273 12.74 -9.19 25.01
N ASP A 274 13.62 -8.88 25.96
CA ASP A 274 14.96 -8.35 25.72
C ASP A 274 15.99 -9.25 26.42
N GLY A 275 16.51 -10.23 25.67
CA GLY A 275 17.34 -11.30 26.22
C GLY A 275 16.58 -12.12 27.26
N GLU A 276 17.03 -12.05 28.51
CA GLU A 276 16.40 -12.71 29.67
C GLU A 276 15.36 -11.81 30.38
N ASN A 277 15.26 -10.54 29.99
CA ASN A 277 14.36 -9.58 30.61
C ASN A 277 13.02 -9.51 29.88
N LEU A 278 11.96 -9.25 30.65
CA LEU A 278 10.67 -8.84 30.10
C LEU A 278 10.52 -7.33 30.26
N VAL A 279 10.36 -6.62 29.15
CA VAL A 279 10.15 -5.18 29.11
C VAL A 279 8.67 -4.89 28.93
N THR A 280 8.06 -4.25 29.93
CA THR A 280 6.66 -3.80 29.90
C THR A 280 6.58 -2.30 29.68
N TYR A 281 5.47 -1.82 29.12
CA TYR A 281 5.27 -0.41 28.80
C TYR A 281 3.95 0.11 29.36
N ASP A 282 4.01 1.32 29.94
CA ASP A 282 2.83 2.05 30.46
C ASP A 282 2.13 2.91 29.39
N TYR A 283 2.67 2.95 28.17
CA TYR A 283 2.13 3.64 27.00
C TYR A 283 1.82 2.65 25.87
N ALA A 284 0.94 3.03 24.95
CA ALA A 284 0.55 2.23 23.78
C ALA A 284 1.00 2.90 22.48
N ASP A 285 2.19 2.53 22.02
CA ASP A 285 2.70 2.92 20.71
C ASP A 285 2.31 1.88 19.67
N ILE A 286 1.22 2.13 18.95
CA ILE A 286 0.63 1.13 18.04
C ILE A 286 1.13 1.33 16.63
N SER A 287 1.78 0.29 16.11
CA SER A 287 2.24 0.19 14.74
C SER A 287 1.07 -0.17 13.82
N VAL A 288 0.91 0.52 12.69
CA VAL A 288 -0.21 0.31 11.76
C VAL A 288 0.35 -0.03 10.39
N ALA A 289 -0.02 -1.20 9.86
CA ALA A 289 0.38 -1.62 8.54
C ALA A 289 -0.31 -0.77 7.46
N VAL A 290 0.48 -0.12 6.59
CA VAL A 290 0.00 0.70 5.46
C VAL A 290 0.59 0.21 4.14
N SER A 291 -0.23 0.20 3.10
CA SER A 291 0.23 -0.13 1.75
C SER A 291 0.90 1.08 1.11
N ALA A 292 2.14 0.90 0.62
CA ALA A 292 2.91 1.89 -0.11
C ALA A 292 3.40 1.32 -1.45
N PRO A 293 3.82 2.16 -2.42
CA PRO A 293 4.31 1.69 -3.72
C PRO A 293 5.52 0.74 -3.62
N LYS A 294 6.39 0.95 -2.63
CA LYS A 294 7.57 0.10 -2.35
C LYS A 294 7.24 -1.15 -1.52
N GLY A 295 5.97 -1.41 -1.23
CA GLY A 295 5.50 -2.54 -0.45
C GLY A 295 4.82 -2.15 0.86
N LEU A 296 4.70 -3.12 1.77
CA LEU A 296 4.08 -2.91 3.08
C LEU A 296 5.04 -2.14 4.00
N MET A 297 4.56 -1.03 4.58
CA MET A 297 5.28 -0.27 5.59
C MET A 297 4.49 -0.30 6.89
N VAL A 298 5.17 -0.15 8.03
CA VAL A 298 4.53 -0.24 9.35
C VAL A 298 4.95 0.96 10.23
N PRO A 299 4.40 2.16 9.97
CA PRO A 299 4.59 3.31 10.84
C PRO A 299 3.99 3.10 12.24
N VAL A 300 4.49 3.86 13.20
CA VAL A 300 4.08 3.85 14.61
C VAL A 300 3.28 5.10 14.93
N ILE A 301 2.10 4.91 15.53
CA ILE A 301 1.30 5.99 16.12
C ILE A 301 1.57 5.98 17.63
N ARG A 302 2.07 7.11 18.13
CA ARG A 302 2.57 7.23 19.50
C ARG A 302 1.45 7.56 20.49
N ASN A 303 1.56 7.03 21.71
CA ASN A 303 0.70 7.33 22.86
C ASN A 303 -0.81 7.27 22.55
N VAL A 304 -1.25 6.22 21.84
CA VAL A 304 -2.64 6.07 21.36
C VAL A 304 -3.66 6.14 22.50
N GLU A 305 -3.28 5.71 23.70
CA GLU A 305 -4.11 5.78 24.90
C GLU A 305 -4.51 7.21 25.26
N SER A 306 -3.67 8.20 24.95
CA SER A 306 -3.91 9.62 25.23
C SER A 306 -4.71 10.34 24.14
N LEU A 307 -4.73 9.79 22.92
CA LEU A 307 -5.32 10.45 21.76
C LEU A 307 -6.85 10.27 21.69
N THR A 308 -7.54 11.29 21.21
CA THR A 308 -8.93 11.23 20.78
C THR A 308 -9.06 10.48 19.44
N LEU A 309 -10.27 10.03 19.09
CA LEU A 309 -10.49 9.39 17.78
C LEU A 309 -10.09 10.29 16.60
N ALA A 310 -10.34 11.60 16.70
CA ALA A 310 -9.98 12.55 15.66
C ALA A 310 -8.46 12.71 15.50
N GLU A 311 -7.71 12.71 16.61
CA GLU A 311 -6.25 12.76 16.58
C GLU A 311 -5.65 11.46 16.03
N ILE A 312 -6.23 10.31 16.38
CA ILE A 312 -5.82 9.02 15.80
C ILE A 312 -6.04 9.02 14.29
N GLU A 313 -7.22 9.43 13.80
CA GLU A 313 -7.47 9.50 12.36
C GLU A 313 -6.50 10.46 11.64
N LYS A 314 -6.20 11.62 12.25
CA LYS A 314 -5.20 12.56 11.69
C LYS A 314 -3.81 11.97 11.65
N ALA A 315 -3.40 11.26 12.70
CA ALA A 315 -2.11 10.58 12.74
C ALA A 315 -2.02 9.47 11.68
N ILE A 316 -3.06 8.66 11.50
CA ILE A 316 -3.15 7.64 10.44
C ILE A 316 -3.03 8.30 9.06
N ALA A 317 -3.78 9.38 8.81
CA ALA A 317 -3.76 10.07 7.53
C ALA A 317 -2.36 10.61 7.20
N LEU A 318 -1.69 11.22 8.18
CA LEU A 318 -0.34 11.76 8.05
C LEU A 318 0.68 10.66 7.68
N VAL A 319 0.71 9.56 8.43
CA VAL A 319 1.68 8.48 8.16
C VAL A 319 1.36 7.75 6.86
N ALA A 320 0.08 7.62 6.49
CA ALA A 320 -0.31 7.02 5.22
C ALA A 320 0.10 7.89 4.02
N GLU A 321 0.00 9.21 4.13
CA GLU A 321 0.48 10.14 3.10
C GLU A 321 2.01 10.11 2.96
N LYS A 322 2.73 10.10 4.08
CA LYS A 322 4.20 9.94 4.09
C LYS A 322 4.63 8.61 3.50
N ALA A 323 3.94 7.51 3.81
CA ALA A 323 4.22 6.21 3.24
C ALA A 323 3.99 6.18 1.72
N ARG A 324 2.87 6.73 1.24
CA ARG A 324 2.59 6.83 -0.21
C ARG A 324 3.59 7.70 -0.96
N SER A 325 4.04 8.80 -0.33
CA SER A 325 5.03 9.72 -0.90
C SER A 325 6.49 9.29 -0.72
N GLY A 326 6.74 8.17 -0.03
CA GLY A 326 8.09 7.67 0.24
C GLY A 326 8.90 8.52 1.23
N LYS A 327 8.24 9.37 2.03
CA LYS A 327 8.86 10.31 2.98
C LYS A 327 8.84 9.82 4.44
N LEU A 328 8.53 8.55 4.66
CA LEU A 328 8.46 7.97 6.00
C LEU A 328 9.88 7.83 6.57
N SER A 329 10.10 8.38 7.77
CA SER A 329 11.40 8.34 8.44
C SER A 329 11.59 7.08 9.28
N ILE A 330 12.85 6.72 9.59
CA ILE A 330 13.17 5.57 10.44
C ILE A 330 12.55 5.67 11.86
N PRO A 331 12.58 6.83 12.56
CA PRO A 331 11.94 6.97 13.87
C PRO A 331 10.43 6.75 13.84
N GLU A 332 9.78 7.02 12.71
CA GLU A 332 8.35 6.76 12.51
C GLU A 332 8.05 5.28 12.28
N MET A 333 9.05 4.44 11.97
CA MET A 333 8.89 3.00 11.74
C MET A 333 9.41 2.12 12.88
N THR A 334 9.98 2.72 13.93
CA THR A 334 10.70 1.99 14.99
C THR A 334 10.06 2.21 16.35
N GLY A 335 10.15 1.23 17.26
CA GLY A 335 9.81 1.43 18.67
C GLY A 335 8.31 1.41 18.99
N GLY A 336 7.48 0.81 18.14
CA GLY A 336 6.11 0.46 18.53
C GLY A 336 6.09 -0.73 19.49
N THR A 337 5.09 -0.79 20.36
CA THR A 337 4.91 -1.84 21.39
C THR A 337 3.88 -2.89 20.97
N PHE A 338 2.97 -2.54 20.06
CA PHE A 338 1.92 -3.42 19.53
C PHE A 338 1.71 -3.14 18.04
N THR A 339 1.22 -4.12 17.26
CA THR A 339 0.88 -3.91 15.84
C THR A 339 -0.59 -4.20 15.56
N VAL A 340 -1.21 -3.37 14.73
CA VAL A 340 -2.50 -3.63 14.09
C VAL A 340 -2.30 -3.69 12.57
N THR A 341 -2.81 -4.74 11.95
CA THR A 341 -2.80 -4.93 10.50
C THR A 341 -4.20 -5.21 10.00
N ASN A 342 -4.54 -4.69 8.82
CA ASN A 342 -5.88 -4.84 8.24
C ASN A 342 -5.80 -5.51 6.86
N GLY A 343 -6.04 -6.82 6.84
CA GLY A 343 -6.17 -7.59 5.61
C GLY A 343 -7.56 -7.49 4.97
N GLY A 344 -8.54 -6.96 5.70
CA GLY A 344 -9.92 -6.82 5.24
C GLY A 344 -10.08 -5.91 4.04
N VAL A 345 -9.20 -4.91 3.89
CA VAL A 345 -9.17 -4.03 2.71
C VAL A 345 -8.85 -4.78 1.41
N PHE A 346 -8.24 -5.96 1.50
CA PHE A 346 -7.96 -6.86 0.37
C PHE A 346 -8.96 -8.01 0.26
N GLY A 347 -10.05 -7.97 1.02
CA GLY A 347 -11.07 -9.02 1.04
C GLY A 347 -10.71 -10.25 1.85
N SER A 348 -9.63 -10.22 2.66
CA SER A 348 -9.27 -11.34 3.53
C SER A 348 -10.36 -11.58 4.56
N MET A 349 -10.86 -12.82 4.63
CA MET A 349 -11.88 -13.24 5.60
C MET A 349 -11.28 -13.55 6.97
N MET A 350 -10.13 -14.24 6.99
CA MET A 350 -9.41 -14.61 8.20
C MET A 350 -7.97 -15.00 7.83
N SER A 351 -7.02 -14.63 8.67
CA SER A 351 -5.59 -14.93 8.51
C SER A 351 -4.88 -14.88 9.87
N THR A 352 -3.73 -15.53 9.95
CA THR A 352 -2.85 -15.50 11.12
C THR A 352 -1.69 -14.54 10.86
N PRO A 353 -1.74 -13.29 11.35
CA PRO A 353 -0.67 -12.34 11.14
C PRO A 353 0.65 -12.81 11.77
N ILE A 354 1.77 -12.52 11.12
CA ILE A 354 3.10 -12.75 11.69
C ILE A 354 3.45 -11.55 12.56
N ILE A 355 3.91 -11.80 13.80
CA ILE A 355 4.32 -10.78 14.75
C ILE A 355 5.44 -9.92 14.15
N ASN A 356 5.45 -8.62 14.46
CA ASN A 356 6.51 -7.69 14.06
C ASN A 356 7.53 -7.54 15.20
N PRO A 357 8.69 -8.22 15.16
CA PRO A 357 9.65 -8.17 16.26
C PRO A 357 10.19 -6.74 16.45
N PRO A 358 10.52 -6.34 17.69
CA PRO A 358 10.58 -7.18 18.90
C PRO A 358 9.25 -7.33 19.66
N GLN A 359 8.13 -6.85 19.11
CA GLN A 359 6.83 -6.89 19.80
C GLN A 359 6.37 -8.33 20.04
N SER A 360 5.51 -8.52 21.05
CA SER A 360 5.00 -9.87 21.40
C SER A 360 3.64 -10.19 20.80
N ALA A 361 2.94 -9.22 20.20
CA ALA A 361 1.60 -9.44 19.68
C ALA A 361 1.23 -8.55 18.49
N ILE A 362 0.33 -9.06 17.65
CA ILE A 362 -0.24 -8.36 16.50
C ILE A 362 -1.73 -8.69 16.36
N LEU A 363 -2.56 -7.66 16.17
CA LEU A 363 -3.98 -7.80 15.87
C LEU A 363 -4.20 -7.73 14.35
N GLY A 364 -4.80 -8.78 13.80
CA GLY A 364 -5.27 -8.86 12.42
C GLY A 364 -6.76 -8.54 12.31
N MET A 365 -7.09 -7.49 11.56
CA MET A 365 -8.44 -7.13 11.15
C MET A 365 -8.74 -7.69 9.76
N HIS A 366 -9.97 -8.16 9.56
CA HIS A 366 -10.42 -8.79 8.33
C HIS A 366 -11.63 -8.07 7.72
N ASN A 367 -12.18 -8.62 6.64
CA ASN A 367 -13.31 -8.02 5.96
C ASN A 367 -14.56 -8.03 6.86
N ILE A 368 -15.49 -7.11 6.57
CA ILE A 368 -16.79 -7.05 7.21
C ILE A 368 -17.79 -7.66 6.23
N LEU A 369 -18.49 -8.70 6.66
CA LEU A 369 -19.49 -9.38 5.84
C LEU A 369 -20.81 -9.48 6.60
N GLU A 370 -21.93 -9.32 5.90
CA GLU A 370 -23.24 -9.59 6.49
C GLU A 370 -23.39 -11.10 6.73
N ARG A 371 -23.69 -11.48 7.98
CA ARG A 371 -23.87 -12.88 8.38
C ARG A 371 -25.14 -13.05 9.21
N PRO A 372 -25.87 -14.16 9.06
CA PRO A 372 -26.91 -14.54 9.99
C PRO A 372 -26.28 -14.97 11.32
N VAL A 373 -26.65 -14.33 12.41
CA VAL A 373 -26.14 -14.62 13.77
C VAL A 373 -27.30 -14.72 14.76
N ALA A 374 -27.14 -15.55 15.79
CA ALA A 374 -28.11 -15.64 16.86
C ALA A 374 -27.87 -14.54 17.90
N VAL A 375 -28.84 -13.64 18.08
CA VAL A 375 -28.82 -12.60 19.11
C VAL A 375 -30.11 -12.72 19.90
N GLU A 376 -30.00 -12.92 21.22
CA GLU A 376 -31.16 -13.07 22.13
C GLU A 376 -32.17 -14.13 21.66
N GLY A 377 -31.68 -15.24 21.11
CA GLY A 377 -32.50 -16.34 20.61
C GLY A 377 -33.14 -16.11 19.23
N GLN A 378 -32.87 -14.99 18.56
CA GLN A 378 -33.34 -14.69 17.20
C GLN A 378 -32.20 -14.73 16.19
N VAL A 379 -32.49 -15.20 14.97
CA VAL A 379 -31.54 -15.11 13.85
C VAL A 379 -31.69 -13.73 13.21
N VAL A 380 -30.65 -12.92 13.30
CA VAL A 380 -30.58 -11.58 12.73
C VAL A 380 -29.37 -11.44 11.81
N ILE A 381 -29.47 -10.59 10.79
CA ILE A 381 -28.31 -10.26 9.95
C ILE A 381 -27.48 -9.18 10.66
N ARG A 382 -26.18 -9.42 10.77
CA ARG A 382 -25.20 -8.47 11.33
C ARG A 382 -23.97 -8.35 10.44
N PRO A 383 -23.36 -7.15 10.33
CA PRO A 383 -22.05 -6.97 9.73
C PRO A 383 -20.98 -7.50 10.68
N MET A 384 -20.49 -8.70 10.42
CA MET A 384 -19.52 -9.39 11.28
C MET A 384 -18.10 -9.25 10.72
N MET A 385 -17.13 -9.08 11.61
CA MET A 385 -15.69 -9.11 11.30
C MET A 385 -15.00 -10.20 12.11
N TYR A 386 -14.12 -10.99 11.49
CA TYR A 386 -13.17 -11.81 12.25
C TYR A 386 -11.93 -11.01 12.64
N VAL A 387 -11.52 -11.16 13.88
CA VAL A 387 -10.27 -10.61 14.41
C VAL A 387 -9.38 -11.74 14.89
N ALA A 388 -8.08 -11.62 14.61
CA ALA A 388 -7.09 -12.61 15.00
C ALA A 388 -6.00 -11.93 15.82
N LEU A 389 -5.70 -12.45 17.00
CA LEU A 389 -4.54 -12.03 17.79
C LEU A 389 -3.47 -13.12 17.67
N SER A 390 -2.37 -12.80 16.98
CA SER A 390 -1.18 -13.64 17.01
C SER A 390 -0.22 -13.11 18.07
N TYR A 391 0.33 -14.00 18.89
CA TYR A 391 1.10 -13.65 20.08
C TYR A 391 2.21 -14.66 20.37
N ASP A 392 3.29 -14.20 20.99
CA ASP A 392 4.38 -15.05 21.46
C ASP A 392 4.03 -15.67 22.82
N HIS A 393 3.83 -16.98 22.86
CA HIS A 393 3.43 -17.70 24.07
C HIS A 393 4.56 -17.78 25.12
N ARG A 394 5.77 -17.30 24.81
CA ARG A 394 6.83 -17.11 25.82
C ARG A 394 6.56 -15.90 26.73
N VAL A 395 5.78 -14.92 26.24
CA VAL A 395 5.47 -13.66 26.94
C VAL A 395 4.02 -13.63 27.41
N ILE A 396 3.10 -14.13 26.58
CA ILE A 396 1.66 -13.98 26.78
C ILE A 396 1.04 -15.35 26.97
N ASP A 397 0.40 -15.55 28.13
CA ASP A 397 -0.34 -16.78 28.41
C ASP A 397 -1.66 -16.86 27.63
N GLY A 398 -2.16 -18.08 27.46
CA GLY A 398 -3.46 -18.34 26.81
C GLY A 398 -4.64 -17.59 27.44
N LYS A 399 -4.63 -17.38 28.76
CA LYS A 399 -5.67 -16.60 29.45
C LYS A 399 -5.62 -15.11 29.05
N ASP A 400 -4.44 -14.51 29.07
CA ASP A 400 -4.26 -13.08 28.79
C ASP A 400 -4.57 -12.75 27.34
N SER A 401 -4.10 -13.59 26.40
CA SER A 401 -4.39 -13.43 24.96
C SER A 401 -5.90 -13.49 24.65
N VAL A 402 -6.60 -14.50 25.17
CA VAL A 402 -8.07 -14.62 24.98
C VAL A 402 -8.80 -13.48 25.67
N SER A 403 -8.43 -13.14 26.91
CA SER A 403 -9.09 -12.08 27.68
C SER A 403 -8.91 -10.71 27.02
N PHE A 404 -7.71 -10.42 26.52
CA PHE A 404 -7.42 -9.22 25.74
C PHE A 404 -8.29 -9.13 24.48
N LEU A 405 -8.35 -10.20 23.67
CA LEU A 405 -9.11 -10.18 22.42
C LEU A 405 -10.62 -10.04 22.68
N VAL A 406 -11.14 -10.70 23.71
CA VAL A 406 -12.53 -10.54 24.17
C VAL A 406 -12.79 -9.12 24.68
N ARG A 407 -11.82 -8.52 25.38
CA ARG A 407 -11.94 -7.12 25.85
C ARG A 407 -12.01 -6.15 24.67
N VAL A 408 -11.15 -6.30 23.68
CA VAL A 408 -11.20 -5.52 22.44
C VAL A 408 -12.55 -5.69 21.74
N LYS A 409 -13.05 -6.93 21.58
CA LYS A 409 -14.39 -7.21 21.04
C LYS A 409 -15.48 -6.43 21.78
N ARG A 410 -15.52 -6.52 23.12
CA ARG A 410 -16.54 -5.84 23.95
C ARG A 410 -16.52 -4.33 23.77
N LEU A 411 -15.32 -3.73 23.74
CA LEU A 411 -15.16 -2.28 23.53
C LEU A 411 -15.66 -1.85 22.15
N LEU A 412 -15.44 -2.68 21.12
CA LEU A 412 -15.92 -2.40 19.76
C LEU A 412 -17.45 -2.57 19.64
N GLU A 413 -18.02 -3.58 20.31
CA GLU A 413 -19.48 -3.80 20.36
C GLU A 413 -20.21 -2.78 21.24
N SER A 414 -19.49 -2.08 22.11
CA SER A 414 -20.01 -1.01 22.98
C SER A 414 -19.26 0.32 22.78
N PRO A 415 -19.47 1.04 21.67
CA PRO A 415 -18.70 2.26 21.35
C PRO A 415 -18.81 3.37 22.40
N LEU A 416 -19.93 3.44 23.14
CA LEU A 416 -20.07 4.39 24.24
C LEU A 416 -19.12 4.07 25.40
N GLU A 417 -19.01 2.79 25.78
CA GLU A 417 -18.06 2.35 26.80
C GLU A 417 -16.62 2.69 26.39
N LEU A 418 -16.29 2.46 25.12
CA LEU A 418 -14.98 2.80 24.55
C LEU A 418 -14.68 4.30 24.63
N LEU A 419 -15.65 5.16 24.27
CA LEU A 419 -15.46 6.61 24.25
C LEU A 419 -15.31 7.22 25.64
N PHE A 420 -15.95 6.62 26.65
CA PHE A 420 -15.86 7.07 28.04
C PHE A 420 -14.87 6.25 28.88
N SER A 421 -13.93 5.52 28.25
CA SER A 421 -12.89 4.73 28.95
C SER A 421 -13.45 3.76 30.00
N GLY A 422 -14.62 3.17 29.75
CA GLY A 422 -15.29 2.29 30.70
C GLY A 422 -16.16 3.00 31.72
N SER A 423 -16.09 4.33 31.85
CA SER A 423 -16.95 5.18 32.68
C SER A 423 -18.26 5.48 31.95
N SER A 424 -19.10 4.47 31.73
CA SER A 424 -20.42 4.72 31.15
C SER A 424 -21.27 5.55 32.12
N GLY A 425 -22.29 6.24 31.59
CA GLY A 425 -23.28 6.91 32.42
C GLY A 425 -23.93 5.94 33.42
N GLU A 426 -24.05 4.65 33.09
CA GLU A 426 -24.53 3.64 34.04
C GLU A 426 -23.51 3.30 35.11
N LYS A 427 -22.21 3.17 34.81
CA LYS A 427 -21.21 2.93 35.88
C LYS A 427 -21.06 4.14 36.80
N ALA A 428 -21.13 5.35 36.25
CA ALA A 428 -21.19 6.58 37.02
C ALA A 428 -22.48 6.68 37.86
N LEU A 429 -23.60 6.16 37.36
CA LEU A 429 -24.86 6.05 38.11
C LEU A 429 -24.78 5.01 39.24
N LEU A 430 -24.01 3.95 39.04
CA LEU A 430 -23.89 2.82 39.96
C LEU A 430 -22.70 2.93 40.93
N ASP A 431 -21.95 4.04 40.90
CA ASP A 431 -20.71 4.26 41.68
C ASP A 431 -19.70 3.11 41.55
N LEU A 432 -19.56 2.55 40.34
CA LEU A 432 -18.71 1.40 40.02
C LEU A 432 -17.32 1.76 39.48
#